data_AF-A0A1B8XZB0-F1
#
_entry.id   AF-A0A1B8XZB0-F1
#
_cell.length_a   1.000
_cell.length_b   1.000
_cell.length_c   1.000
_cell.angle_alpha   90.00
_cell.angle_beta   90.00
_cell.angle_gamma   90.00
#
_symmetry.space_group_name_H-M   'P 1'
#
loop_
_entity.id
_entity.type
_entity.pdbx_description
1 polymer ?
#
loop_
_entity_poly.entity_id
_entity_poly.type
_entity_poly.pdbx_seq_one_letter_code
_entity_poly.pdbx_strand_id
1 'polypeptide(L)'
;LLEPPDIGARCDQLVTTEIKASYRCGVCGFERPCPYGTTDTGKVELCSRRHSSPFSLRQHSPYSSLFLSPRRSCVRKCLSVSWRPQCCKNHYGRDCQVCPGGLEAPCSRHGECSDGFSGTGGCNCQEGFNGTACEVCAPGRYGASCTGCTCTPNGQCNDGVSGDGFCFCQEGWTGANCETKLDVKPVCSPPCDTQATCRPNNTCECNPHYEGDGRNCTVIDQCAQENGGCSSHAQCIQVGIQVSCRCFPGYEGDGFYCSPIDLCANGNNGGCSLRATCVNMGPSIRRCECHDGYVGNGIQCLEKAVPPLDRCLERNGRCHPLAACADLHYQGLAFVSL
;
A
#
# COMPACT_ATOMS: atom_id res chain seq x y z
N LEU A 1 16.82 -1.22 8.44
CA LEU A 1 16.50 0.20 8.75
C LEU A 1 14.99 0.30 8.64
N LEU A 2 14.28 0.35 9.77
CA LEU A 2 12.82 0.41 9.80
C LEU A 2 12.42 1.79 9.26
N GLU A 3 11.74 1.83 8.12
CA GLU A 3 11.09 3.06 7.64
C GLU A 3 10.09 3.51 8.71
N PRO A 4 10.05 4.81 9.08
CA PRO A 4 9.06 5.30 10.01
C PRO A 4 7.65 4.94 9.50
N PRO A 5 6.78 4.36 10.34
CA PRO A 5 5.47 3.85 9.92
C PRO A 5 4.55 4.92 9.29
N ASP A 6 4.83 6.21 9.50
CA ASP A 6 3.97 7.30 9.04
C ASP A 6 4.34 7.91 7.67
N ILE A 7 5.46 7.53 7.04
CA ILE A 7 5.92 8.23 5.81
C ILE A 7 5.73 7.39 4.55
N GLY A 8 5.79 6.06 4.66
CA GLY A 8 5.83 5.16 3.49
C GLY A 8 7.03 5.44 2.58
N ALA A 9 7.37 4.51 1.70
CA ALA A 9 8.48 4.73 0.77
C ALA A 9 8.02 5.58 -0.43
N ARG A 10 8.03 6.92 -0.27
CA ARG A 10 7.73 7.87 -1.36
C ARG A 10 8.97 8.17 -2.19
N CYS A 11 8.83 8.03 -3.50
CA CYS A 11 9.83 8.36 -4.52
C CYS A 11 9.23 9.39 -5.49
N ASP A 12 8.58 10.42 -4.95
CA ASP A 12 7.89 11.46 -5.71
C ASP A 12 8.83 12.15 -6.72
N GLN A 13 8.30 12.48 -7.90
CA GLN A 13 9.07 13.13 -8.95
C GLN A 13 8.66 14.59 -9.12
N LEU A 14 9.64 15.48 -9.28
CA LEU A 14 9.41 16.86 -9.69
C LEU A 14 9.18 16.90 -11.21
N VAL A 15 7.95 17.13 -11.62
CA VAL A 15 7.59 17.28 -13.03
C VAL A 15 7.61 18.75 -13.38
N THR A 16 8.42 19.09 -14.38
CA THR A 16 8.49 20.45 -14.92
C THR A 16 7.65 20.51 -16.20
N THR A 17 6.59 21.30 -16.18
CA THR A 17 5.71 21.49 -17.34
C THR A 17 5.87 22.89 -17.90
N GLU A 18 6.10 22.98 -19.21
CA GLU A 18 6.03 24.26 -19.90
C GLU A 18 4.57 24.65 -20.04
N ILE A 19 4.20 25.77 -19.45
CA ILE A 19 2.82 26.21 -19.53
C ILE A 19 2.61 26.89 -20.88
N LYS A 20 2.07 26.12 -21.82
CA LYS A 20 1.70 26.61 -23.15
C LYS A 20 0.73 27.76 -23.01
N ALA A 21 1.16 28.92 -23.48
CA ALA A 21 0.47 30.17 -23.28
C ALA A 21 -0.90 30.20 -23.95
N SER A 22 -1.96 29.98 -23.16
CA SER A 22 -3.28 30.58 -23.42
C SER A 22 -3.31 32.08 -23.03
N TYR A 23 -2.15 32.64 -22.67
CA TYR A 23 -1.97 34.02 -22.28
C TYR A 23 -1.90 34.93 -23.51
N ARG A 24 -2.61 36.05 -23.47
CA ARG A 24 -2.64 37.02 -24.57
C ARG A 24 -1.23 37.49 -24.92
N CYS A 25 -0.81 37.20 -26.15
CA CYS A 25 0.46 37.67 -26.70
C CYS A 25 0.66 39.19 -26.49
N GLY A 26 1.81 39.54 -25.90
CA GLY A 26 2.24 40.91 -25.65
C GLY A 26 3.07 41.48 -26.80
N VAL A 27 3.49 42.72 -26.66
CA VAL A 27 4.49 43.33 -27.56
C VAL A 27 5.87 42.79 -27.15
N CYS A 28 6.69 42.36 -28.12
CA CYS A 28 8.05 41.90 -27.82
C CYS A 28 8.87 43.02 -27.15
N GLY A 29 9.62 42.69 -26.09
CA GLY A 29 10.32 43.64 -25.21
C GLY A 29 9.50 44.14 -24.01
N PHE A 30 8.19 43.91 -24.01
CA PHE A 30 7.27 44.22 -22.89
C PHE A 30 6.33 43.04 -22.61
N GLU A 31 6.85 41.81 -22.68
CA GLU A 31 6.07 40.62 -22.39
C GLU A 31 5.61 40.61 -20.94
N ARG A 32 4.41 40.07 -20.69
CA ARG A 32 3.89 39.96 -19.32
C ARG A 32 4.76 39.01 -18.49
N PRO A 33 4.93 39.28 -17.18
CA PRO A 33 5.58 38.35 -16.26
C PRO A 33 4.87 36.99 -16.24
N CYS A 34 5.62 35.95 -15.89
CA CYS A 34 5.07 34.62 -15.68
C CYS A 34 4.03 34.62 -14.53
N PRO A 35 2.98 33.76 -14.61
CA PRO A 35 1.99 33.63 -13.54
C PRO A 35 2.60 33.31 -12.18
N TYR A 36 1.90 33.66 -11.11
CA TYR A 36 2.31 33.34 -9.75
C TYR A 36 2.52 31.83 -9.58
N GLY A 37 3.59 31.43 -8.89
CA GLY A 37 3.97 30.02 -8.69
C GLY A 37 4.72 29.37 -9.87
N THR A 38 5.09 30.15 -10.89
CA THR A 38 5.79 29.65 -12.08
C THR A 38 7.12 30.39 -12.27
N THR A 39 8.08 29.74 -12.93
CA THR A 39 9.43 30.28 -13.13
C THR A 39 9.62 30.76 -14.57
N ASP A 40 10.13 31.98 -14.73
CA ASP A 40 10.50 32.55 -16.03
C ASP A 40 11.80 31.89 -16.52
N THR A 41 11.79 31.33 -17.73
CA THR A 41 12.97 30.68 -18.33
C THR A 41 13.93 31.67 -18.99
N GLY A 42 13.54 32.94 -19.10
CA GLY A 42 14.26 33.96 -19.88
C GLY A 42 14.12 33.79 -21.40
N LYS A 43 13.38 32.78 -21.87
CA LYS A 43 13.12 32.55 -23.29
C LYS A 43 11.77 33.16 -23.69
N VAL A 44 11.77 33.82 -24.85
CA VAL A 44 10.58 34.45 -25.43
C VAL A 44 10.22 33.74 -26.73
N GLU A 45 8.94 33.43 -26.92
CA GLU A 45 8.41 32.78 -28.11
C GLU A 45 7.46 33.70 -28.88
N LEU A 46 7.53 33.61 -30.20
CA LEU A 46 6.62 34.31 -31.11
C LEU A 46 5.26 33.64 -31.09
N CYS A 47 4.20 34.44 -30.93
CA CYS A 47 2.83 33.95 -30.97
C CYS A 47 1.92 34.87 -31.79
N SER A 48 0.97 34.26 -32.48
CA SER A 48 0.02 34.98 -33.34
C SER A 48 -1.19 35.44 -32.54
N ARG A 49 -1.45 36.75 -32.48
CA ARG A 49 -2.78 37.23 -32.07
C ARG A 49 -3.80 36.80 -33.12
N ARG A 50 -4.70 35.86 -32.79
CA ARG A 50 -5.96 35.75 -33.54
C ARG A 50 -6.77 37.01 -33.22
N HIS A 51 -6.80 37.95 -34.17
CA HIS A 51 -7.77 39.03 -34.13
C HIS A 51 -9.16 38.45 -34.42
N SER A 52 -9.81 37.85 -33.43
CA SER A 52 -11.26 37.68 -33.44
C SER A 52 -11.88 38.95 -32.85
N SER A 53 -11.88 40.03 -33.62
CA SER A 53 -12.76 41.18 -33.40
C SER A 53 -13.85 41.16 -34.47
N PRO A 54 -15.15 41.11 -34.12
CA PRO A 54 -16.25 41.18 -35.08
C PRO A 54 -16.52 42.60 -35.62
N PHE A 55 -15.79 43.63 -35.17
CA PHE A 55 -16.09 45.02 -35.53
C PHE A 55 -15.09 45.59 -36.53
N SER A 56 -15.47 45.51 -37.80
CA SER A 56 -14.95 46.36 -38.88
C SER A 56 -15.41 47.80 -38.65
N LEU A 57 -14.60 48.61 -37.98
CA LEU A 57 -14.69 50.07 -38.11
C LEU A 57 -13.50 50.57 -38.92
N ARG A 58 -13.78 50.85 -40.19
CA ARG A 58 -12.96 51.68 -41.06
C ARG A 58 -12.81 53.06 -40.40
N GLN A 59 -11.61 53.41 -39.97
CA GLN A 59 -11.21 54.81 -39.89
C GLN A 59 -9.83 54.95 -40.51
N HIS A 60 -9.80 55.55 -41.69
CA HIS A 60 -8.60 56.03 -42.34
C HIS A 60 -8.07 57.24 -41.56
N SER A 61 -6.84 57.15 -41.05
CA SER A 61 -6.06 58.33 -40.64
C SER A 61 -4.89 58.51 -41.62
N PRO A 62 -4.67 59.70 -42.21
CA PRO A 62 -3.74 59.90 -43.32
C PRO A 62 -2.33 60.34 -42.88
N TYR A 63 -1.88 60.01 -41.67
CA TYR A 63 -0.52 60.29 -41.21
C TYR A 63 0.06 59.12 -40.40
N SER A 64 0.57 58.10 -41.09
CA SER A 64 1.60 57.20 -40.54
C SER A 64 2.17 56.30 -41.64
N SER A 65 2.91 56.90 -42.57
CA SER A 65 3.97 56.18 -43.26
C SER A 65 5.16 56.17 -42.30
N LEU A 66 5.49 55.01 -41.72
CA LEU A 66 6.81 54.60 -41.21
C LEU A 66 6.66 53.16 -40.64
N PHE A 67 7.05 52.18 -41.45
CA PHE A 67 7.36 50.79 -41.06
C PHE A 67 6.30 49.99 -40.28
N LEU A 68 5.28 49.46 -40.97
CA LEU A 68 4.56 48.28 -40.46
C LEU A 68 5.41 47.02 -40.66
N SER A 69 6.39 46.80 -39.79
CA SER A 69 6.83 45.43 -39.52
C SER A 69 5.63 44.68 -38.94
N PRO A 70 5.38 43.40 -39.28
CA PRO A 70 4.35 42.64 -38.60
C PRO A 70 4.66 42.74 -37.12
N ARG A 71 3.73 43.27 -36.30
CA ARG A 71 3.88 43.29 -34.84
C ARG A 71 3.93 41.85 -34.37
N ARG A 72 5.11 41.26 -34.46
CA ARG A 72 5.49 40.00 -33.87
C ARG A 72 5.08 40.13 -32.41
N SER A 73 4.10 39.34 -32.02
CA SER A 73 3.66 39.33 -30.63
C SER A 73 4.44 38.23 -29.94
N CYS A 74 4.82 38.49 -28.70
CA CYS A 74 5.70 37.62 -27.94
C CYS A 74 5.04 37.19 -26.64
N VAL A 75 5.43 36.01 -26.16
CA VAL A 75 5.08 35.50 -24.84
C VAL A 75 6.29 34.85 -24.19
N ARG A 76 6.43 35.01 -22.88
CA ARG A 76 7.50 34.35 -22.13
C ARG A 76 7.19 32.87 -21.99
N LYS A 77 8.23 32.03 -22.10
CA LYS A 77 8.15 30.63 -21.74
C LYS A 77 8.27 30.50 -20.23
N CYS A 78 7.20 30.03 -19.60
CA CYS A 78 7.11 29.86 -18.15
C CYS A 78 7.03 28.37 -17.82
N LEU A 79 7.75 27.95 -16.79
CA LEU A 79 7.72 26.57 -16.28
C LEU A 79 6.97 26.51 -14.96
N SER A 80 6.07 25.54 -14.84
CA SER A 80 5.50 25.11 -13.56
C SER A 80 6.25 23.88 -13.07
N VAL A 81 6.65 23.87 -11.81
CA VAL A 81 7.21 22.69 -11.15
C VAL A 81 6.15 22.16 -10.20
N SER A 82 5.74 20.90 -10.39
CA SER A 82 4.74 20.23 -9.54
C SER A 82 5.23 18.86 -9.12
N TRP A 83 4.94 18.47 -7.88
CA TRP A 83 5.16 17.12 -7.41
C TRP A 83 4.20 16.15 -8.08
N ARG A 84 4.73 15.06 -8.62
CA ARG A 84 3.97 13.90 -9.05
C ARG A 84 4.15 12.80 -8.00
N PRO A 85 3.09 12.49 -7.21
CA PRO A 85 3.16 11.45 -6.19
C PRO A 85 3.54 10.11 -6.80
N GLN A 86 4.57 9.46 -6.26
CA GLN A 86 5.01 8.13 -6.68
C GLN A 86 5.53 7.34 -5.48
N CYS A 87 5.26 6.05 -5.48
CA CYS A 87 5.89 5.13 -4.55
C CYS A 87 7.22 4.66 -5.12
N CYS A 88 8.15 4.35 -4.22
CA CYS A 88 9.35 3.62 -4.57
C CYS A 88 8.97 2.23 -5.09
N LYS A 89 9.89 1.59 -5.83
CA LYS A 89 9.68 0.23 -6.33
C LYS A 89 9.29 -0.72 -5.18
N ASN A 90 8.42 -1.67 -5.46
CA ASN A 90 7.88 -2.64 -4.49
C ASN A 90 7.05 -2.00 -3.36
N HIS A 91 6.56 -0.78 -3.57
CA HIS A 91 5.61 -0.13 -2.67
C HIS A 91 4.39 0.33 -3.44
N TYR A 92 3.23 0.26 -2.82
CA TYR A 92 1.95 0.46 -3.50
C TYR A 92 0.98 1.33 -2.72
N GLY A 93 -0.03 1.84 -3.44
CA GLY A 93 -1.12 2.62 -2.88
C GLY A 93 -0.73 4.07 -2.55
N ARG A 94 -1.68 4.80 -1.97
CA ARG A 94 -1.52 6.23 -1.65
C ARG A 94 -0.42 6.49 -0.62
N ASP A 95 -0.26 5.55 0.30
CA ASP A 95 0.65 5.65 1.45
C ASP A 95 1.93 4.83 1.23
N CYS A 96 2.13 4.28 0.03
CA CYS A 96 3.34 3.56 -0.36
C CYS A 96 3.72 2.45 0.63
N GLN A 97 2.75 1.56 0.88
CA GLN A 97 2.93 0.37 1.70
C GLN A 97 3.81 -0.64 0.97
N VAL A 98 4.61 -1.41 1.71
CA VAL A 98 5.47 -2.45 1.13
C VAL A 98 4.64 -3.59 0.55
N CYS A 99 5.02 -4.10 -0.63
CA CYS A 99 4.39 -5.26 -1.25
C CYS A 99 4.41 -6.51 -0.34
N PRO A 100 3.43 -7.42 -0.49
CA PRO A 100 3.45 -8.72 0.20
C PRO A 100 4.78 -9.46 -0.02
N GLY A 101 5.26 -10.20 0.99
CA GLY A 101 6.60 -10.82 0.98
C GLY A 101 7.75 -9.85 1.35
N GLY A 102 7.46 -8.56 1.48
CA GLY A 102 8.41 -7.55 1.95
C GLY A 102 9.31 -6.98 0.86
N LEU A 103 10.21 -6.07 1.25
CA LEU A 103 11.03 -5.30 0.31
C LEU A 103 12.10 -6.14 -0.40
N GLU A 104 12.69 -7.12 0.30
CA GLU A 104 13.78 -7.96 -0.20
C GLU A 104 13.29 -9.19 -1.01
N ALA A 105 12.01 -9.52 -0.89
CA ALA A 105 11.38 -10.66 -1.55
C ALA A 105 9.90 -10.34 -1.87
N PRO A 106 9.61 -9.31 -2.68
CA PRO A 106 8.24 -8.98 -3.05
C PRO A 106 7.60 -10.18 -3.74
N CYS A 107 6.36 -10.50 -3.35
CA CYS A 107 5.62 -11.70 -3.74
C CYS A 107 6.46 -12.98 -3.58
N SER A 108 7.24 -13.06 -2.50
CA SER A 108 8.16 -14.16 -2.18
C SER A 108 9.14 -14.51 -3.30
N ARG A 109 9.40 -13.58 -4.24
CA ARG A 109 10.18 -13.80 -5.49
C ARG A 109 9.50 -14.73 -6.50
N HIS A 110 8.24 -15.08 -6.26
CA HIS A 110 7.43 -15.99 -7.06
C HIS A 110 6.25 -15.29 -7.73
N GLY A 111 6.33 -13.97 -7.90
CA GLY A 111 5.28 -13.18 -8.55
C GLY A 111 5.71 -11.75 -8.83
N GLU A 112 4.80 -10.99 -9.44
CA GLU A 112 4.95 -9.56 -9.68
C GLU A 112 3.91 -8.80 -8.86
N CYS A 113 4.36 -7.80 -8.10
CA CYS A 113 3.47 -6.96 -7.29
C CYS A 113 2.87 -5.84 -8.14
N SER A 114 1.58 -5.57 -7.97
CA SER A 114 0.95 -4.34 -8.46
C SER A 114 1.42 -3.15 -7.61
N ASP A 115 2.61 -2.65 -7.92
CA ASP A 115 3.28 -1.55 -7.22
C ASP A 115 2.95 -0.16 -7.82
N GLY A 116 3.48 0.88 -7.19
CA GLY A 116 3.27 2.28 -7.54
C GLY A 116 2.06 2.92 -6.85
N PHE A 117 1.90 4.23 -7.05
CA PHE A 117 0.91 5.05 -6.34
C PHE A 117 -0.56 4.61 -6.59
N SER A 118 -0.85 4.08 -7.77
CA SER A 118 -2.16 3.50 -8.12
C SER A 118 -2.21 1.98 -7.98
N GLY A 119 -1.11 1.35 -7.54
CA GLY A 119 -1.01 -0.09 -7.35
C GLY A 119 -1.87 -0.56 -6.20
N THR A 120 -2.38 -1.79 -6.30
CA THR A 120 -3.22 -2.41 -5.27
C THR A 120 -2.44 -3.25 -4.28
N GLY A 121 -1.17 -3.54 -4.57
CA GLY A 121 -0.34 -4.45 -3.78
C GLY A 121 -0.61 -5.92 -4.03
N GLY A 122 -1.58 -6.26 -4.87
CA GLY A 122 -1.87 -7.65 -5.24
C GLY A 122 -0.69 -8.28 -5.96
N CYS A 123 -0.35 -9.50 -5.57
CA CYS A 123 0.68 -10.30 -6.21
C CYS A 123 0.08 -11.14 -7.35
N ASN A 124 0.64 -11.02 -8.54
CA ASN A 124 0.38 -11.93 -9.65
C ASN A 124 1.39 -13.08 -9.59
N CYS A 125 0.97 -14.23 -9.08
CA CYS A 125 1.85 -15.37 -8.84
C CYS A 125 2.24 -16.09 -10.14
N GLN A 126 3.48 -16.57 -10.16
CA GLN A 126 4.01 -17.47 -11.18
C GLN A 126 3.29 -18.82 -11.14
N GLU A 127 3.33 -19.57 -12.24
CA GLU A 127 2.66 -20.86 -12.33
C GLU A 127 3.11 -21.82 -11.22
N GLY A 128 2.14 -22.34 -10.48
CA GLY A 128 2.37 -23.31 -9.41
C GLY A 128 2.53 -22.71 -8.02
N PHE A 129 2.60 -21.39 -7.90
CA PHE A 129 2.57 -20.68 -6.62
C PHE A 129 1.17 -20.10 -6.37
N ASN A 130 0.83 -19.94 -5.09
CA ASN A 130 -0.44 -19.42 -4.61
C ASN A 130 -0.24 -18.68 -3.27
N GLY A 131 -1.28 -18.05 -2.75
CA GLY A 131 -1.23 -17.25 -1.51
C GLY A 131 -1.11 -15.75 -1.78
N THR A 132 -1.29 -14.96 -0.73
CA THR A 132 -1.30 -13.49 -0.81
C THR A 132 0.04 -12.92 -1.26
N ALA A 133 1.14 -13.57 -0.85
CA ALA A 133 2.51 -13.24 -1.20
C ALA A 133 3.18 -14.30 -2.08
N CYS A 134 2.41 -15.17 -2.75
CA CYS A 134 2.94 -16.30 -3.56
C CYS A 134 3.88 -17.22 -2.76
N GLU A 135 3.59 -17.41 -1.48
CA GLU A 135 4.43 -18.10 -0.50
C GLU A 135 4.11 -19.59 -0.35
N VAL A 136 2.96 -20.04 -0.84
CA VAL A 136 2.54 -21.45 -0.80
C VAL A 136 2.49 -22.06 -2.20
N CYS A 137 2.63 -23.38 -2.29
CA CYS A 137 2.42 -24.08 -3.55
C CYS A 137 0.91 -24.23 -3.83
N ALA A 138 0.56 -24.20 -5.12
CA ALA A 138 -0.74 -24.68 -5.55
C ALA A 138 -0.87 -26.19 -5.25
N PRO A 139 -2.09 -26.72 -5.06
CA PRO A 139 -2.29 -28.13 -4.72
C PRO A 139 -1.61 -29.10 -5.69
N GLY A 140 -0.97 -30.17 -5.17
CA GLY A 140 -0.26 -31.15 -5.99
C GLY A 140 1.10 -30.68 -6.51
N ARG A 141 1.71 -29.69 -5.84
CA ARG A 141 3.07 -29.20 -6.12
C ARG A 141 3.89 -29.11 -4.86
N TYR A 142 5.19 -29.35 -4.97
CA TYR A 142 6.06 -29.49 -3.81
C TYR A 142 7.41 -28.76 -3.94
N GLY A 143 8.03 -28.51 -2.79
CA GLY A 143 9.35 -27.92 -2.64
C GLY A 143 9.39 -26.41 -2.92
N ALA A 144 10.58 -25.83 -2.75
CA ALA A 144 10.80 -24.38 -2.88
C ALA A 144 10.53 -23.81 -4.30
N SER A 145 10.44 -24.68 -5.31
CA SER A 145 10.10 -24.28 -6.70
C SER A 145 8.69 -24.69 -7.12
N CYS A 146 7.89 -25.25 -6.21
CA CYS A 146 6.54 -25.76 -6.48
C CYS A 146 6.47 -26.64 -7.75
N THR A 147 7.36 -27.64 -7.78
CA THR A 147 7.42 -28.65 -8.84
C THR A 147 6.16 -29.51 -8.81
N GLY A 148 5.60 -29.82 -9.98
CA GLY A 148 4.44 -30.71 -10.08
C GLY A 148 4.72 -32.11 -9.56
N CYS A 149 3.79 -32.64 -8.74
CA CYS A 149 3.81 -34.04 -8.35
C CYS A 149 3.58 -34.95 -9.56
N THR A 150 4.32 -36.06 -9.62
CA THR A 150 4.22 -37.06 -10.70
C THR A 150 3.46 -38.31 -10.29
N CYS A 151 2.89 -38.33 -9.08
CA CYS A 151 2.11 -39.45 -8.56
C CYS A 151 0.92 -39.76 -9.47
N THR A 152 0.67 -41.05 -9.70
CA THR A 152 -0.60 -41.51 -10.28
C THR A 152 -1.75 -41.28 -9.29
N PRO A 153 -3.02 -41.37 -9.72
CA PRO A 153 -4.18 -41.25 -8.82
C PRO A 153 -4.25 -42.28 -7.69
N ASN A 154 -3.40 -43.31 -7.73
CA ASN A 154 -3.28 -44.35 -6.71
C ASN A 154 -2.31 -43.98 -5.58
N GLY A 155 -1.76 -42.77 -5.59
CA GLY A 155 -0.87 -42.27 -4.55
C GLY A 155 -1.23 -40.87 -4.09
N GLN A 156 -0.83 -40.54 -2.88
CA GLN A 156 -0.92 -39.19 -2.33
C GLN A 156 0.49 -38.57 -2.31
N CYS A 157 0.63 -37.37 -2.88
CA CYS A 157 1.90 -36.66 -2.91
C CYS A 157 2.15 -35.96 -1.58
N ASN A 158 3.40 -35.97 -1.12
CA ASN A 158 3.88 -35.05 -0.10
C ASN A 158 4.11 -33.67 -0.71
N ASP A 159 3.02 -32.90 -0.81
CA ASP A 159 2.99 -31.59 -1.45
C ASP A 159 3.24 -30.41 -0.48
N GLY A 160 3.22 -29.19 -1.00
CA GLY A 160 3.53 -27.97 -0.25
C GLY A 160 5.00 -27.53 -0.34
N VAL A 161 5.28 -26.32 0.14
CA VAL A 161 6.62 -25.68 0.00
C VAL A 161 7.73 -26.46 0.70
N SER A 162 7.40 -27.15 1.81
CA SER A 162 8.31 -28.03 2.56
C SER A 162 8.22 -29.50 2.12
N GLY A 163 7.32 -29.83 1.19
CA GLY A 163 7.14 -31.18 0.66
C GLY A 163 8.32 -31.61 -0.23
N ASP A 164 8.56 -32.91 -0.28
CA ASP A 164 9.61 -33.54 -1.09
C ASP A 164 9.09 -34.24 -2.35
N GLY A 165 7.76 -34.25 -2.54
CA GLY A 165 7.12 -34.85 -3.70
C GLY A 165 7.03 -36.37 -3.67
N PHE A 166 7.39 -36.99 -2.55
CA PHE A 166 7.26 -38.43 -2.38
C PHE A 166 5.80 -38.87 -2.53
N CYS A 167 5.58 -39.96 -3.26
CA CYS A 167 4.26 -40.53 -3.49
C CYS A 167 3.98 -41.65 -2.50
N PHE A 168 3.07 -41.42 -1.55
CA PHE A 168 2.56 -42.46 -0.68
C PHE A 168 1.50 -43.30 -1.41
N CYS A 169 1.84 -44.55 -1.74
CA CYS A 169 0.96 -45.42 -2.52
C CYS A 169 -0.14 -46.06 -1.68
N GLN A 170 -1.35 -46.10 -2.25
CA GLN A 170 -2.48 -46.83 -1.69
C GLN A 170 -2.22 -48.35 -1.62
N GLU A 171 -3.00 -49.05 -0.80
CA GLU A 171 -2.92 -50.50 -0.68
C GLU A 171 -3.05 -51.21 -2.03
N GLY A 172 -2.06 -52.06 -2.36
CA GLY A 172 -2.02 -52.79 -3.62
C GLY A 172 -1.26 -52.09 -4.74
N TRP A 173 -0.63 -50.94 -4.48
CA TRP A 173 0.18 -50.21 -5.46
C TRP A 173 1.61 -49.97 -4.95
N THR A 174 2.55 -49.88 -5.88
CA THR A 174 3.97 -49.63 -5.64
C THR A 174 4.60 -48.89 -6.84
N GLY A 175 5.90 -48.62 -6.77
CA GLY A 175 6.63 -47.79 -7.73
C GLY A 175 6.83 -46.37 -7.23
N ALA A 176 7.70 -45.61 -7.90
CA ALA A 176 8.05 -44.25 -7.47
C ALA A 176 6.86 -43.28 -7.57
N ASN A 177 5.94 -43.53 -8.50
CA ASN A 177 4.74 -42.74 -8.74
C ASN A 177 3.45 -43.55 -8.47
N CYS A 178 3.54 -44.70 -7.80
CA CYS A 178 2.41 -45.62 -7.56
C CYS A 178 1.78 -46.20 -8.84
N GLU A 179 2.58 -46.35 -9.90
CA GLU A 179 2.17 -46.82 -11.22
C GLU A 179 2.03 -48.34 -11.33
N THR A 180 2.65 -49.09 -10.43
CA THR A 180 2.70 -50.56 -10.50
C THR A 180 1.67 -51.16 -9.56
N LYS A 181 0.71 -51.89 -10.11
CA LYS A 181 -0.24 -52.68 -9.31
C LYS A 181 0.43 -53.96 -8.83
N LEU A 182 0.28 -54.27 -7.55
CA LEU A 182 0.75 -55.53 -6.97
C LEU A 182 -0.14 -56.68 -7.43
N ASP A 183 0.48 -57.80 -7.83
CA ASP A 183 -0.22 -59.03 -8.21
C ASP A 183 -1.00 -59.63 -7.05
N VAL A 184 -0.46 -59.52 -5.84
CA VAL A 184 -1.08 -59.97 -4.59
C VAL A 184 -1.11 -58.81 -3.62
N LYS A 185 -2.33 -58.43 -3.19
CA LYS A 185 -2.49 -57.42 -2.14
C LYS A 185 -1.97 -57.99 -0.81
N PRO A 186 -1.04 -57.31 -0.12
CA PRO A 186 -0.56 -57.76 1.17
C PRO A 186 -1.69 -57.76 2.20
N VAL A 187 -1.70 -58.77 3.07
CA VAL A 187 -2.66 -58.91 4.16
C VAL A 187 -1.87 -58.99 5.46
N CYS A 188 -2.12 -58.04 6.35
CA CYS A 188 -1.46 -57.95 7.64
C CYS A 188 -2.29 -58.65 8.72
N SER A 189 -1.61 -59.38 9.61
CA SER A 189 -2.20 -60.05 10.77
C SER A 189 -1.36 -59.78 12.03
N PRO A 190 -1.92 -59.13 13.06
CA PRO A 190 -3.27 -58.55 13.09
C PRO A 190 -3.42 -57.40 12.08
N PRO A 191 -4.68 -57.04 11.70
CA PRO A 191 -4.95 -55.93 10.79
C PRO A 191 -4.29 -54.63 11.24
N CYS A 192 -3.90 -53.79 10.28
CA CYS A 192 -3.37 -52.46 10.53
C CYS A 192 -4.46 -51.50 11.01
N ASP A 193 -4.05 -50.33 11.52
CA ASP A 193 -4.97 -49.23 11.82
C ASP A 193 -5.75 -48.83 10.54
N THR A 194 -6.97 -48.32 10.72
CA THR A 194 -7.76 -47.68 9.64
C THR A 194 -7.04 -46.54 8.91
N GLN A 195 -6.11 -45.87 9.59
CA GLN A 195 -5.26 -44.80 9.05
C GLN A 195 -3.86 -45.30 8.71
N ALA A 196 -3.72 -46.60 8.43
CA ALA A 196 -2.49 -47.21 7.97
C ALA A 196 -2.72 -48.07 6.73
N THR A 197 -1.64 -48.27 5.99
CA THR A 197 -1.58 -49.08 4.79
C THR A 197 -0.73 -50.32 5.05
N CYS A 198 -1.28 -51.50 4.76
CA CYS A 198 -0.52 -52.74 4.88
C CYS A 198 0.51 -52.87 3.74
N ARG A 199 1.76 -53.17 4.10
CA ARG A 199 2.90 -53.40 3.20
C ARG A 199 3.37 -54.85 3.29
N PRO A 200 4.22 -55.33 2.35
CA PRO A 200 4.83 -56.65 2.44
C PRO A 200 5.55 -56.89 3.79
N ASN A 201 5.73 -58.16 4.15
CA ASN A 201 6.33 -58.60 5.43
C ASN A 201 5.53 -58.22 6.69
N ASN A 202 4.19 -58.10 6.59
CA ASN A 202 3.31 -57.79 7.72
C ASN A 202 3.65 -56.44 8.39
N THR A 203 4.08 -55.48 7.58
CA THR A 203 4.46 -54.13 8.03
C THR A 203 3.28 -53.19 7.82
N CYS A 204 2.89 -52.45 8.85
CA CYS A 204 1.88 -51.41 8.75
C CYS A 204 2.55 -50.05 8.73
N GLU A 205 2.16 -49.19 7.80
CA GLU A 205 2.71 -47.84 7.65
C GLU A 205 1.56 -46.83 7.80
N CYS A 206 1.68 -45.88 8.72
CA CYS A 206 0.65 -44.85 8.86
C CYS A 206 0.52 -44.03 7.56
N ASN A 207 -0.72 -43.66 7.22
CA ASN A 207 -1.03 -42.83 6.08
C ASN A 207 -0.45 -41.41 6.26
N PRO A 208 -0.31 -40.61 5.19
CA PRO A 208 0.21 -39.25 5.27
C PRO A 208 -0.54 -38.42 6.31
N HIS A 209 0.21 -37.60 7.05
CA HIS A 209 -0.26 -36.79 8.17
C HIS A 209 -0.67 -37.58 9.44
N TYR A 210 -0.37 -38.87 9.51
CA TYR A 210 -0.49 -39.69 10.71
C TYR A 210 0.87 -40.23 11.16
N GLU A 211 1.04 -40.38 12.47
CA GLU A 211 2.21 -40.97 13.11
C GLU A 211 1.82 -42.11 14.06
N GLY A 212 2.76 -43.03 14.31
CA GLY A 212 2.53 -44.20 15.15
C GLY A 212 3.29 -45.43 14.67
N ASP A 213 2.87 -46.59 15.14
CA ASP A 213 3.49 -47.88 14.81
C ASP A 213 2.80 -48.63 13.64
N GLY A 214 1.85 -47.97 12.97
CA GLY A 214 1.02 -48.56 11.90
C GLY A 214 -0.16 -49.41 12.41
N ARG A 215 -0.19 -49.79 13.68
CA ARG A 215 -1.33 -50.47 14.33
C ARG A 215 -2.16 -49.55 15.21
N ASN A 216 -1.55 -48.46 15.65
CA ASN A 216 -2.20 -47.32 16.27
C ASN A 216 -1.62 -46.06 15.63
N CYS A 217 -2.40 -45.44 14.75
CA CYS A 217 -1.99 -44.22 14.05
C CYS A 217 -2.81 -43.03 14.55
N THR A 218 -2.11 -42.00 15.02
CA THR A 218 -2.71 -40.74 15.47
C THR A 218 -2.36 -39.62 14.51
N VAL A 219 -3.24 -38.65 14.37
CA VAL A 219 -2.99 -37.47 13.55
C VAL A 219 -1.77 -36.73 14.08
N ILE A 220 -0.84 -36.35 13.18
CA ILE A 220 0.31 -35.51 13.53
C ILE A 220 -0.18 -34.12 13.93
N ASP A 221 0.28 -33.60 15.07
CA ASP A 221 0.05 -32.21 15.45
C ASP A 221 0.94 -31.29 14.59
N GLN A 222 0.39 -30.85 13.46
CA GLN A 222 1.06 -29.97 12.51
C GLN A 222 1.18 -28.55 13.08
N CYS A 223 0.26 -28.11 13.92
CA CYS A 223 0.37 -26.79 14.56
C CYS A 223 1.52 -26.72 15.57
N ALA A 224 1.89 -27.84 16.20
CA ALA A 224 3.07 -27.91 17.06
C ALA A 224 4.39 -27.82 16.26
N GLN A 225 4.38 -28.12 14.96
CA GLN A 225 5.55 -28.08 14.09
C GLN A 225 5.52 -26.83 13.20
N GLU A 226 6.46 -25.90 13.39
CA GLU A 226 6.55 -24.67 12.58
C GLU A 226 5.22 -23.89 12.45
N ASN A 227 4.37 -23.93 13.50
CA ASN A 227 3.04 -23.32 13.51
C ASN A 227 2.15 -23.75 12.33
N GLY A 228 2.29 -24.99 11.84
CA GLY A 228 1.56 -25.50 10.68
C GLY A 228 1.84 -24.74 9.38
N GLY A 229 2.98 -24.04 9.30
CA GLY A 229 3.31 -23.15 8.18
C GLY A 229 2.57 -21.80 8.21
N CYS A 230 1.77 -21.51 9.23
CA CYS A 230 1.09 -20.24 9.37
C CYS A 230 2.07 -19.09 9.65
N SER A 231 1.66 -17.86 9.32
CA SER A 231 2.39 -16.65 9.69
C SER A 231 2.71 -16.61 11.19
N SER A 232 3.81 -15.96 11.56
CA SER A 232 4.12 -15.64 12.97
C SER A 232 3.07 -14.76 13.62
N HIS A 233 2.27 -14.04 12.83
CA HIS A 233 1.14 -13.22 13.27
C HIS A 233 -0.22 -13.91 13.02
N ALA A 234 -0.25 -15.24 12.95
CA ALA A 234 -1.45 -16.03 12.80
C ALA A 234 -1.55 -17.16 13.84
N GLN A 235 -2.79 -17.49 14.17
CA GLN A 235 -3.15 -18.69 14.91
C GLN A 235 -3.30 -19.87 13.95
N CYS A 236 -2.54 -20.94 14.18
CA CYS A 236 -2.78 -22.23 13.56
C CYS A 236 -3.99 -22.93 14.18
N ILE A 237 -4.87 -23.45 13.33
CA ILE A 237 -6.09 -24.17 13.72
C ILE A 237 -6.11 -25.47 12.93
N GLN A 238 -6.05 -26.60 13.63
CA GLN A 238 -6.06 -27.93 13.04
C GLN A 238 -7.33 -28.71 13.43
N VAL A 239 -7.97 -29.32 12.44
CA VAL A 239 -9.12 -30.23 12.63
C VAL A 239 -8.85 -31.51 11.84
N GLY A 240 -8.48 -32.58 12.56
CA GLY A 240 -7.96 -33.78 11.91
C GLY A 240 -6.68 -33.46 11.13
N ILE A 241 -6.59 -33.89 9.87
CA ILE A 241 -5.42 -33.60 9.00
C ILE A 241 -5.44 -32.21 8.38
N GLN A 242 -6.57 -31.47 8.47
CA GLN A 242 -6.74 -30.17 7.84
C GLN A 242 -6.17 -29.08 8.74
N VAL A 243 -5.23 -28.30 8.22
CA VAL A 243 -4.67 -27.11 8.86
C VAL A 243 -5.23 -25.87 8.19
N SER A 244 -5.59 -24.90 9.01
CA SER A 244 -6.02 -23.58 8.56
C SER A 244 -5.36 -22.51 9.43
N CYS A 245 -5.04 -21.38 8.82
CA CYS A 245 -4.39 -20.27 9.49
C CYS A 245 -5.35 -19.10 9.60
N ARG A 246 -5.32 -18.38 10.72
CA ARG A 246 -6.11 -17.17 10.92
C ARG A 246 -5.26 -16.07 11.52
N CYS A 247 -5.14 -14.94 10.82
CA CYS A 247 -4.40 -13.79 11.34
C CYS A 247 -4.92 -13.35 12.73
N PHE A 248 -4.02 -12.93 13.60
CA PHE A 248 -4.38 -12.38 14.90
C PHE A 248 -5.16 -11.06 14.75
N PRO A 249 -5.93 -10.65 15.78
CA PRO A 249 -6.59 -9.36 15.77
C PRO A 249 -5.62 -8.22 15.46
N GLY A 250 -6.02 -7.38 14.51
CA GLY A 250 -5.23 -6.25 14.04
C GLY A 250 -4.34 -6.52 12.84
N TYR A 251 -4.33 -7.76 12.35
CA TYR A 251 -3.66 -8.17 11.11
C TYR A 251 -4.69 -8.67 10.08
N GLU A 252 -4.32 -8.58 8.81
CA GLU A 252 -5.11 -9.04 7.66
C GLU A 252 -4.27 -9.89 6.70
N GLY A 253 -4.93 -10.75 5.94
CA GLY A 253 -4.30 -11.69 5.01
C GLY A 253 -5.02 -13.04 4.99
N ASP A 254 -4.37 -14.04 4.40
CA ASP A 254 -4.89 -15.42 4.30
C ASP A 254 -4.49 -16.32 5.49
N GLY A 255 -3.71 -15.79 6.43
CA GLY A 255 -3.23 -16.51 7.61
C GLY A 255 -1.84 -17.13 7.41
N PHE A 256 -1.45 -17.46 6.18
CA PHE A 256 -0.08 -17.87 5.85
C PHE A 256 0.80 -16.63 5.70
N TYR A 257 0.24 -15.58 5.10
CA TYR A 257 0.72 -14.22 5.15
C TYR A 257 -0.25 -13.34 5.96
N CYS A 258 0.30 -12.56 6.89
CA CYS A 258 -0.46 -11.58 7.67
C CYS A 258 0.29 -10.26 7.74
N SER A 259 -0.31 -9.19 7.23
CA SER A 259 0.18 -7.81 7.35
C SER A 259 -0.58 -7.03 8.41
N PRO A 260 0.06 -6.08 9.10
CA PRO A 260 -0.64 -5.23 10.06
C PRO A 260 -1.67 -4.35 9.34
N ILE A 261 -2.89 -4.26 9.89
CA ILE A 261 -3.94 -3.39 9.36
C ILE A 261 -3.57 -1.94 9.70
N ASP A 262 -3.35 -1.12 8.68
CA ASP A 262 -3.19 0.31 8.85
C ASP A 262 -4.55 1.01 8.73
N LEU A 263 -5.08 1.47 9.87
CA LEU A 263 -6.36 2.19 9.86
C LEU A 263 -6.27 3.56 9.18
N CYS A 264 -5.10 4.18 9.10
CA CYS A 264 -4.92 5.47 8.42
C CYS A 264 -4.95 5.32 6.89
N ALA A 265 -4.56 4.15 6.37
CA ALA A 265 -4.53 3.83 4.93
C ALA A 265 -5.91 3.46 4.33
N ASN A 266 -7.00 3.56 5.10
CA ASN A 266 -8.35 3.18 4.67
C ASN A 266 -9.03 4.16 3.68
N GLY A 267 -8.30 5.15 3.17
CA GLY A 267 -8.83 6.17 2.25
C GLY A 267 -9.65 7.29 2.91
N ASN A 268 -10.02 7.17 4.19
CA ASN A 268 -10.83 8.15 4.93
C ASN A 268 -10.07 8.81 6.09
N ASN A 269 -8.73 8.91 6.00
CA ASN A 269 -7.87 9.45 7.07
C ASN A 269 -8.10 8.75 8.42
N GLY A 270 -8.34 7.44 8.38
CA GLY A 270 -8.76 6.64 9.53
C GLY A 270 -10.12 6.99 10.12
N GLY A 271 -10.83 8.01 9.63
CA GLY A 271 -11.97 8.62 10.31
C GLY A 271 -11.54 9.71 11.30
N CYS A 272 -10.36 10.30 11.14
CA CYS A 272 -9.99 11.55 11.81
C CYS A 272 -10.76 12.74 11.22
N SER A 273 -10.76 13.86 11.96
CA SER A 273 -11.22 15.15 11.43
C SER A 273 -10.47 15.50 10.14
N LEU A 274 -11.11 16.27 9.26
CA LEU A 274 -10.43 16.91 8.12
C LEU A 274 -9.33 17.88 8.57
N ARG A 275 -9.37 18.33 9.83
CA ARG A 275 -8.36 19.20 10.45
C ARG A 275 -7.40 18.42 11.37
N ALA A 276 -7.26 17.12 11.16
CA ALA A 276 -6.35 16.28 11.91
C ALA A 276 -5.60 15.32 10.99
N THR A 277 -4.38 14.97 11.39
CA THR A 277 -3.59 13.91 10.78
C THR A 277 -3.87 12.60 11.50
N CYS A 278 -4.09 11.52 10.75
CA CYS A 278 -4.09 10.17 11.29
C CYS A 278 -2.65 9.70 11.49
N VAL A 279 -2.34 9.21 12.68
CA VAL A 279 -1.03 8.65 13.05
C VAL A 279 -1.20 7.17 13.31
N ASN A 280 -0.45 6.34 12.59
CA ASN A 280 -0.49 4.89 12.78
C ASN A 280 0.31 4.52 14.04
N MET A 281 -0.35 3.87 14.99
CA MET A 281 0.25 3.50 16.28
C MET A 281 0.55 1.99 16.38
N GLY A 282 0.28 1.24 15.32
CA GLY A 282 0.47 -0.21 15.26
C GLY A 282 -0.70 -0.95 14.58
N PRO A 283 -0.66 -2.29 14.60
CA PRO A 283 -1.66 -3.13 13.93
C PRO A 283 -3.08 -2.82 14.43
N SER A 284 -3.90 -2.23 13.57
CA SER A 284 -5.27 -1.79 13.87
C SER A 284 -5.40 -0.79 15.03
N ILE A 285 -4.34 -0.01 15.30
CA ILE A 285 -4.35 1.06 16.30
C ILE A 285 -3.93 2.36 15.63
N ARG A 286 -4.72 3.42 15.84
CA ARG A 286 -4.43 4.76 15.32
C ARG A 286 -4.70 5.84 16.37
N ARG A 287 -4.13 7.01 16.14
CA ARG A 287 -4.48 8.26 16.84
C ARG A 287 -4.78 9.35 15.83
N CYS A 288 -5.58 10.33 16.22
CA CYS A 288 -5.77 11.55 15.44
C CYS A 288 -5.11 12.73 16.16
N GLU A 289 -4.33 13.51 15.43
CA GLU A 289 -3.65 14.70 15.95
C GLU A 289 -4.14 15.92 15.19
N CYS A 290 -4.78 16.86 15.88
CA CYS A 290 -5.26 18.09 15.25
C CYS A 290 -4.08 18.86 14.64
N HIS A 291 -4.30 19.46 13.47
CA HIS A 291 -3.32 20.33 12.84
C HIS A 291 -3.05 21.58 13.70
N ASP A 292 -1.93 22.25 13.41
CA ASP A 292 -1.57 23.50 14.07
C ASP A 292 -2.70 24.53 13.99
N GLY A 293 -2.96 25.19 15.13
CA GLY A 293 -4.06 26.13 15.26
C GLY A 293 -5.42 25.49 15.57
N TYR A 294 -5.49 24.16 15.74
CA TYR A 294 -6.68 23.46 16.19
C TYR A 294 -6.43 22.69 17.51
N VAL A 295 -7.49 22.52 18.31
CA VAL A 295 -7.49 21.75 19.56
C VAL A 295 -8.69 20.82 19.62
N GLY A 296 -8.55 19.67 20.28
CA GLY A 296 -9.61 18.68 20.43
C GLY A 296 -9.06 17.26 20.53
N ASN A 297 -9.91 16.27 20.29
CA ASN A 297 -9.57 14.84 20.37
C ASN A 297 -9.13 14.24 19.01
N GLY A 298 -8.91 15.08 18.00
CA GLY A 298 -8.50 14.66 16.67
C GLY A 298 -9.62 14.12 15.77
N ILE A 299 -10.74 13.63 16.34
CA ILE A 299 -11.98 13.36 15.60
C ILE A 299 -12.76 14.66 15.42
N GLN A 300 -12.80 15.47 16.47
CA GLN A 300 -13.29 16.84 16.46
C GLN A 300 -12.11 17.77 16.77
N CYS A 301 -11.84 18.67 15.85
CA CYS A 301 -10.81 19.68 15.97
C CYS A 301 -11.47 21.05 15.78
N LEU A 302 -11.37 21.90 16.79
CA LEU A 302 -11.90 23.26 16.80
C LEU A 302 -10.73 24.23 16.74
N GLU A 303 -10.91 25.38 16.10
CA GLU A 303 -9.87 26.40 16.06
C GLU A 303 -9.49 26.79 17.47
N LYS A 304 -8.19 26.81 17.74
CA LYS A 304 -7.64 27.22 19.01
C LYS A 304 -8.03 28.67 19.21
N ALA A 305 -8.80 28.93 20.27
CA ALA A 305 -9.12 30.29 20.66
C ALA A 305 -7.80 31.04 20.88
N VAL A 306 -7.53 32.02 20.03
CA VAL A 306 -6.51 33.02 20.29
C VAL A 306 -7.13 33.96 21.32
N PRO A 307 -6.65 33.97 22.58
CA PRO A 307 -7.15 34.95 23.53
C PRO A 307 -6.94 36.34 22.94
N PRO A 308 -7.91 37.26 23.12
CA PRO A 308 -7.75 38.63 22.61
C PRO A 308 -6.44 39.18 23.16
N LEU A 309 -5.56 39.62 22.26
CA LEU A 309 -4.32 40.28 22.64
C LEU A 309 -4.69 41.64 23.21
N ASP A 310 -4.39 41.88 24.49
CA ASP A 310 -4.56 43.20 25.09
C ASP A 310 -3.57 44.18 24.43
N ARG A 311 -4.10 45.00 23.52
CA ARG A 311 -3.32 45.98 22.77
C ARG A 311 -2.73 47.06 23.68
N CYS A 312 -3.23 47.23 24.89
CA CYS A 312 -2.71 48.16 25.87
C CYS A 312 -1.34 47.71 26.43
N LEU A 313 -1.02 46.42 26.39
CA LEU A 313 0.29 45.90 26.79
C LEU A 313 1.41 46.31 25.81
N GLU A 314 1.06 46.60 24.55
CA GLU A 314 2.00 47.12 23.56
C GLU A 314 1.92 48.65 23.47
N ARG A 315 2.94 49.35 23.99
CA ARG A 315 3.06 50.82 23.89
C ARG A 315 1.79 51.57 24.32
N ASN A 316 1.12 51.12 25.39
CA ASN A 316 -0.13 51.73 25.88
C ASN A 316 -1.23 51.81 24.79
N GLY A 317 -1.29 50.85 23.86
CA GLY A 317 -2.24 50.88 22.74
C GLY A 317 -2.07 52.08 21.80
N ARG A 318 -0.88 52.72 21.80
CA ARG A 318 -0.62 54.01 21.14
C ARG A 318 -1.48 55.17 21.68
N CYS A 319 -2.06 55.01 22.86
CA CYS A 319 -2.67 56.12 23.59
C CYS A 319 -1.61 57.13 24.02
N HIS A 320 -2.05 58.37 24.24
CA HIS A 320 -1.21 59.42 24.80
C HIS A 320 -0.59 58.95 26.15
N PRO A 321 0.64 59.37 26.52
CA PRO A 321 1.30 58.92 27.76
C PRO A 321 0.53 59.16 29.06
N LEU A 322 -0.42 60.10 29.04
CA LEU A 322 -1.29 60.44 30.18
C LEU A 322 -2.70 59.82 30.09
N ALA A 323 -3.01 59.10 29.01
CA ALA A 323 -4.30 58.44 28.84
C ALA A 323 -4.22 56.98 29.31
N ALA A 324 -5.24 56.54 30.04
CA ALA A 324 -5.41 55.13 30.38
C ALA A 324 -5.93 54.37 29.16
N CYS A 325 -5.20 53.36 28.71
CA CYS A 325 -5.67 52.44 27.68
C CYS A 325 -6.59 51.38 28.30
N ALA A 326 -7.69 51.07 27.63
CA ALA A 326 -8.57 49.97 27.98
C ALA A 326 -8.94 49.17 26.72
N ASP A 327 -8.60 47.89 26.69
CA ASP A 327 -9.01 46.98 25.61
C ASP A 327 -10.34 46.31 25.96
N LEU A 328 -11.42 46.79 25.32
CA LEU A 328 -12.78 46.30 25.54
C LEU A 328 -12.98 44.84 25.08
N HIS A 329 -12.09 44.27 24.25
CA HIS A 329 -12.15 42.84 23.89
C HIS A 329 -11.50 41.94 24.93
N TYR A 330 -10.59 42.47 25.76
CA TYR A 330 -9.93 41.72 26.85
C TYR A 330 -10.78 41.72 28.14
N GLN A 331 -11.58 42.77 28.35
CA GLN A 331 -12.38 42.96 29.57
C GLN A 331 -13.61 42.03 29.69
N GLY A 332 -13.88 41.17 28.70
CA GLY A 332 -14.97 40.17 28.74
C GLY A 332 -14.62 38.84 29.43
N LEU A 333 -13.37 38.60 29.81
CA LEU A 333 -12.93 37.35 30.47
C LEU A 333 -12.74 37.48 32.00
N ALA A 334 -13.09 38.62 32.58
CA ALA A 334 -12.80 38.93 33.99
C ALA A 334 -14.05 39.14 34.86
N PHE A 335 -15.01 38.22 34.86
CA PHE A 335 -15.97 38.04 35.97
C PHE A 335 -16.35 36.54 35.97
N VAL A 336 -15.99 35.70 36.94
CA VAL A 336 -16.45 35.65 38.35
C VAL A 336 -15.42 34.90 39.22
N SER A 337 -15.07 35.44 40.38
CA SER A 337 -14.68 34.64 41.57
C SER A 337 -14.89 35.46 42.85
N LEU A 338 -16.08 35.26 43.41
CA LEU A 338 -16.51 35.15 44.82
C LEU A 338 -17.92 35.74 44.98
#